data_AF-A0A803Q614-F1
#
_entry.id   AF-A0A803Q614-F1
#
_cell.length_a   1.000
_cell.length_b   1.000
_cell.length_c   1.000
_cell.angle_alpha   90.00
_cell.angle_beta   90.00
_cell.angle_gamma   90.00
#
_symmetry.space_group_name_H-M   'P 1'
#
loop_
_entity.id
_entity.type
_entity.pdbx_description
1 polymer ?
#
loop_
_entity_poly.entity_id
_entity_poly.type
_entity_poly.pdbx_seq_one_letter_code
_entity_poly.pdbx_strand_id
1 'polypeptide(L)'
;MSRRLSSAFIQQRALVLMNSVLGFISLLNNIGDDVSSAVLDFFTSGRLPKDLNETVISLIPKVINPSSAKDYRPIAFCNTVYKCISKMISARLSEVLPDIVDSNQGAFIKHRSWAHNIMIFQDLLKGYTRKNISARCIMKIDLSKAYDMVDWEFVEDLLRVLCFPSWFISWIMTCLKGTNYHPRLNERIQGSFKGKKGLRQGDPMSPLLFVLIMDYLTRLLRQSSKEKGFGFHRLCKNLRLMNLCFADDLVIFCKGNLNSIRLTQDAFERFCNDTGLSANTLKSHIYFGGVRDEIKSKILNIVKIEEGGFPLKYLGVNLRPTKWKAEDCGIILDKLNKNLKYWVSRNLSFAGRAQLIHSVLLAIRNFWMNIFIIPSKITAAIDKSCRDFLWVLSGNRSKLHRAS
;
A
#
# COMPACT_ATOMS: atom_id res chain seq x y z
N MET A 1 2.86 24.75 -22.22
CA MET A 1 2.74 23.49 -23.01
C MET A 1 3.07 22.21 -22.23
N SER A 2 3.96 22.18 -21.23
CA SER A 2 4.37 20.92 -20.56
C SER A 2 3.46 20.37 -19.43
N ARG A 3 2.42 21.10 -18.99
CA ARG A 3 1.45 20.64 -17.95
C ARG A 3 0.26 19.83 -18.49
N ARG A 4 0.03 19.83 -19.82
CA ARG A 4 -1.03 19.02 -20.46
C ARG A 4 -0.69 17.53 -20.52
N LEU A 5 0.61 17.18 -20.50
CA LEU A 5 1.06 15.81 -20.76
C LEU A 5 0.88 14.87 -19.58
N SER A 6 1.11 15.24 -18.31
CA SER A 6 1.12 14.23 -17.23
C SER A 6 -0.27 13.72 -16.81
N SER A 7 -1.29 14.57 -16.81
CA SER A 7 -2.68 14.13 -16.51
C SER A 7 -3.36 13.48 -17.72
N ALA A 8 -3.05 13.95 -18.94
CA ALA A 8 -3.48 13.29 -20.17
C ALA A 8 -2.81 11.91 -20.29
N PHE A 9 -1.53 11.75 -19.98
CA PHE A 9 -0.84 10.44 -20.03
C PHE A 9 -1.46 9.39 -19.11
N ILE A 10 -1.92 9.77 -17.92
CA ILE A 10 -2.56 8.84 -16.98
C ILE A 10 -3.99 8.49 -17.46
N GLN A 11 -4.77 9.48 -17.93
CA GLN A 11 -6.10 9.22 -18.52
C GLN A 11 -6.02 8.42 -19.83
N GLN A 12 -5.01 8.67 -20.67
CA GLN A 12 -4.80 8.02 -21.96
C GLN A 12 -4.27 6.60 -21.77
N ARG A 13 -3.43 6.33 -20.76
CA ARG A 13 -3.09 4.95 -20.35
C ARG A 13 -4.28 4.18 -19.78
N ALA A 14 -5.12 4.84 -18.99
CA ALA A 14 -6.37 4.23 -18.52
C ALA A 14 -7.31 3.92 -19.69
N LEU A 15 -7.46 4.82 -20.65
CA LEU A 15 -8.26 4.60 -21.86
C LEU A 15 -7.71 3.46 -22.73
N VAL A 16 -6.39 3.39 -22.93
CA VAL A 16 -5.74 2.32 -23.70
C VAL A 16 -5.89 0.96 -22.99
N LEU A 17 -5.79 0.91 -21.66
CA LEU A 17 -6.05 -0.30 -20.87
C LEU A 17 -7.54 -0.69 -20.86
N MET A 18 -8.44 0.28 -20.82
CA MET A 18 -9.89 0.03 -20.87
C MET A 18 -10.27 -0.47 -22.27
N ASN A 19 -9.72 0.12 -23.32
CA ASN A 19 -9.92 -0.31 -24.70
C ASN A 19 -9.30 -1.67 -25.02
N SER A 20 -8.16 -2.03 -24.41
CA SER A 20 -7.57 -3.36 -24.58
C SER A 20 -8.34 -4.46 -23.83
N VAL A 21 -8.86 -4.16 -22.65
CA VAL A 21 -9.75 -5.09 -21.91
C VAL A 21 -11.10 -5.23 -22.60
N LEU A 22 -11.71 -4.14 -23.07
CA LEU A 22 -12.94 -4.19 -23.86
C LEU A 22 -12.72 -4.91 -25.20
N GLY A 23 -11.59 -4.69 -25.85
CA GLY A 23 -11.16 -5.44 -27.03
C GLY A 23 -11.03 -6.93 -26.74
N PHE A 24 -10.38 -7.31 -25.63
CA PHE A 24 -10.31 -8.70 -25.19
C PHE A 24 -11.69 -9.30 -24.90
N ILE A 25 -12.59 -8.56 -24.23
CA ILE A 25 -13.97 -8.99 -23.97
C ILE A 25 -14.75 -9.21 -25.28
N SER A 26 -14.56 -8.37 -26.29
CA SER A 26 -15.19 -8.59 -27.59
C SER A 26 -14.61 -9.82 -28.32
N LEU A 27 -13.32 -10.12 -28.12
CA LEU A 27 -12.66 -11.30 -28.70
C LEU A 27 -13.00 -12.59 -27.97
N LEU A 28 -13.36 -12.53 -26.68
CA LEU A 28 -13.70 -13.69 -25.85
C LEU A 28 -14.81 -14.56 -26.45
N ASN A 29 -15.75 -13.98 -27.22
CA ASN A 29 -16.76 -14.77 -27.91
C ASN A 29 -16.19 -15.71 -28.98
N ASN A 30 -15.01 -15.39 -29.52
CA ASN A 30 -14.36 -16.15 -30.59
C ASN A 30 -13.20 -17.03 -30.08
N ILE A 31 -12.48 -16.61 -29.03
CA ILE A 31 -11.31 -17.32 -28.48
C ILE A 31 -11.54 -17.87 -27.07
N GLY A 32 -12.77 -17.79 -26.55
CA GLY A 32 -13.10 -18.14 -25.17
C GLY A 32 -12.84 -19.60 -24.82
N ASP A 33 -13.14 -20.51 -25.75
CA ASP A 33 -12.90 -21.95 -25.57
C ASP A 33 -11.41 -22.25 -25.54
N ASP A 34 -10.62 -21.64 -26.43
CA ASP A 34 -9.15 -21.80 -26.44
C ASP A 34 -8.51 -21.25 -25.17
N VAL A 35 -8.95 -20.07 -24.72
CA VAL A 35 -8.47 -19.47 -23.47
C VAL A 35 -8.83 -20.36 -22.28
N SER A 36 -10.05 -20.89 -22.24
CA SER A 36 -10.51 -21.78 -21.17
C SER A 36 -9.74 -23.09 -21.17
N SER A 37 -9.53 -23.69 -22.34
CA SER A 37 -8.72 -24.90 -22.53
C SER A 37 -7.29 -24.70 -22.05
N ALA A 38 -6.64 -23.59 -22.44
CA ALA A 38 -5.28 -23.27 -22.00
C ALA A 38 -5.18 -23.05 -20.47
N VAL A 39 -6.18 -22.40 -19.86
CA VAL A 39 -6.24 -22.21 -18.40
C VAL A 39 -6.45 -23.55 -17.69
N LEU A 40 -7.35 -24.41 -18.19
CA LEU A 40 -7.60 -25.72 -17.63
C LEU A 40 -6.39 -26.65 -17.75
N ASP A 41 -5.72 -26.65 -18.91
CA ASP A 41 -4.50 -27.41 -19.14
C ASP A 41 -3.39 -27.04 -18.15
N PHE A 42 -3.25 -25.76 -17.79
CA PHE A 42 -2.33 -25.35 -16.72
C PHE A 42 -2.69 -26.00 -15.37
N PHE A 43 -3.98 -26.00 -15.00
CA PHE A 43 -4.40 -26.56 -13.70
C PHE A 43 -4.38 -28.10 -13.67
N THR A 44 -4.43 -28.78 -14.81
CA THR A 44 -4.29 -30.23 -14.88
C THR A 44 -2.82 -30.67 -14.98
N SER A 45 -2.04 -30.01 -15.84
CA SER A 45 -0.65 -30.40 -16.14
C SER A 45 0.40 -29.74 -15.23
N GLY A 46 0.08 -28.59 -14.64
CA GLY A 46 1.02 -27.73 -13.89
C GLY A 46 2.06 -27.03 -14.78
N ARG A 47 1.95 -27.11 -16.11
CA ARG A 47 2.90 -26.54 -17.07
C ARG A 47 2.36 -25.22 -17.61
N LEU A 48 3.23 -24.22 -17.67
CA LEU A 48 2.94 -22.91 -18.27
C LEU A 48 3.86 -22.69 -19.47
N PRO A 49 3.31 -22.54 -20.70
CA PRO A 49 4.10 -22.14 -21.86
C PRO A 49 4.90 -20.87 -21.60
N LYS A 50 6.16 -20.83 -22.05
CA LYS A 50 7.09 -19.73 -21.77
C LYS A 50 6.54 -18.37 -22.22
N ASP A 51 5.91 -18.33 -23.39
CA ASP A 51 5.36 -17.12 -24.00
C ASP A 51 4.22 -16.50 -23.15
N LEU A 52 3.48 -17.33 -22.40
CA LEU A 52 2.44 -16.86 -21.49
C LEU A 52 3.01 -16.22 -20.22
N ASN A 53 4.26 -16.54 -19.86
CA ASN A 53 4.94 -15.98 -18.70
C ASN A 53 5.89 -14.82 -19.05
N GLU A 54 5.90 -14.36 -20.31
CA GLU A 54 6.56 -13.11 -20.68
C GLU A 54 5.81 -11.91 -20.08
N THR A 55 6.58 -11.02 -19.47
CA THR A 55 6.05 -9.87 -18.72
C THR A 55 6.73 -8.59 -19.19
N VAL A 56 5.95 -7.65 -19.71
CA VAL A 56 6.46 -6.33 -20.09
C VAL A 56 6.50 -5.44 -18.86
N ILE A 57 7.68 -4.91 -18.51
CA ILE A 57 7.83 -3.94 -17.41
C ILE A 57 7.66 -2.54 -17.98
N SER A 58 6.68 -1.78 -17.47
CA SER A 58 6.57 -0.37 -17.77
C SER A 58 6.86 0.49 -16.56
N LEU A 59 7.52 1.61 -16.80
CA LEU A 59 7.89 2.57 -15.77
C LEU A 59 6.78 3.62 -15.62
N ILE A 60 6.30 3.80 -14.38
CA ILE A 60 5.40 4.90 -14.00
C ILE A 60 6.18 5.90 -13.15
N PRO A 61 6.23 7.19 -13.52
CA PRO A 61 6.92 8.19 -12.72
C PRO A 61 6.21 8.42 -11.37
N LYS A 62 6.97 8.40 -10.28
CA LYS A 62 6.51 8.72 -8.91
C LYS A 62 6.49 10.22 -8.64
N VAL A 63 7.32 10.98 -9.35
CA VAL A 63 7.49 12.44 -9.22
C VAL A 63 7.31 13.11 -10.57
N ILE A 64 7.10 14.43 -10.56
CA ILE A 64 6.77 15.20 -11.77
C ILE A 64 7.93 15.21 -12.79
N ASN A 65 9.17 15.28 -12.31
CA ASN A 65 10.37 15.31 -13.13
C ASN A 65 11.33 14.20 -12.66
N PRO A 66 11.10 12.95 -13.07
CA PRO A 66 11.95 11.82 -12.66
C PRO A 66 13.33 11.94 -13.33
N SER A 67 14.41 11.91 -12.53
CA SER A 67 15.79 11.99 -13.03
C SER A 67 16.59 10.71 -12.77
N SER A 68 16.08 9.84 -11.89
CA SER A 68 16.72 8.58 -11.53
C SER A 68 15.79 7.38 -11.66
N ALA A 69 16.34 6.17 -11.77
CA ALA A 69 15.54 4.94 -11.79
C ALA A 69 14.67 4.76 -10.52
N LYS A 70 15.10 5.32 -9.37
CA LYS A 70 14.36 5.24 -8.09
C LYS A 70 13.04 6.03 -8.14
N ASP A 71 12.98 7.03 -9.01
CA ASP A 71 11.82 7.89 -9.24
C ASP A 71 10.74 7.21 -10.06
N TYR A 72 11.00 6.01 -10.59
CA TYR A 72 10.02 5.21 -11.30
C TYR A 72 9.50 4.06 -10.43
N ARG A 73 8.25 3.70 -10.67
CA ARG A 73 7.63 2.47 -10.19
C ARG A 73 7.49 1.51 -11.37
N PRO A 74 8.15 0.34 -11.34
CA PRO A 74 7.94 -0.67 -12.37
C PRO A 74 6.58 -1.34 -12.16
N ILE A 75 5.80 -1.48 -13.25
CA ILE A 75 4.55 -2.23 -13.29
C ILE A 75 4.69 -3.35 -14.30
N ALA A 76 4.31 -4.56 -13.88
CA ALA A 76 4.34 -5.77 -14.67
C ALA A 76 3.05 -5.92 -15.48
N PHE A 77 3.15 -5.75 -16.80
CA PHE A 77 2.10 -6.10 -17.74
C PHE A 77 2.23 -7.57 -18.14
N CYS A 78 1.54 -8.42 -17.39
CA CYS A 78 1.48 -9.86 -17.65
C CYS A 78 0.45 -10.18 -18.76
N ASN A 79 0.65 -11.29 -19.45
CA ASN A 79 -0.29 -11.86 -20.41
C ASN A 79 -1.70 -12.05 -19.79
N THR A 80 -2.76 -11.87 -20.58
CA THR A 80 -4.15 -11.97 -20.11
C THR A 80 -4.52 -13.39 -19.68
N VAL A 81 -4.12 -14.43 -20.42
CA VAL A 81 -4.35 -15.84 -20.06
C VAL A 81 -3.64 -16.16 -18.74
N TYR A 82 -2.39 -15.73 -18.60
CA TYR A 82 -1.66 -15.82 -17.33
C TYR A 82 -2.41 -15.11 -16.18
N LYS A 83 -2.96 -13.91 -16.42
CA LYS A 83 -3.75 -13.20 -15.41
C LYS A 83 -5.01 -13.97 -15.02
N CYS A 84 -5.65 -14.71 -15.92
CA CYS A 84 -6.76 -15.60 -15.56
C CYS A 84 -6.28 -16.71 -14.60
N ILE A 85 -5.17 -17.38 -14.93
CA ILE A 85 -4.55 -18.40 -14.08
C ILE A 85 -4.23 -17.84 -12.69
N SER A 86 -3.44 -16.75 -12.63
CA SER A 86 -3.06 -16.09 -11.37
C SER A 86 -4.29 -15.60 -10.60
N LYS A 87 -5.33 -15.10 -11.29
CA LYS A 87 -6.57 -14.69 -10.65
C LYS A 87 -7.28 -15.86 -9.99
N MET A 88 -7.36 -17.03 -10.63
CA MET A 88 -7.95 -18.23 -10.05
C MET A 88 -7.15 -18.75 -8.84
N ILE A 89 -5.81 -18.74 -8.93
CA ILE A 89 -4.93 -19.05 -7.79
C ILE A 89 -5.19 -18.07 -6.64
N SER A 90 -5.21 -16.76 -6.93
CA SER A 90 -5.45 -15.72 -5.93
C SER A 90 -6.83 -15.82 -5.28
N ALA A 91 -7.85 -16.23 -6.03
CA ALA A 91 -9.20 -16.42 -5.50
C ALA A 91 -9.22 -17.52 -4.44
N ARG A 92 -8.64 -18.69 -4.75
CA ARG A 92 -8.51 -19.82 -3.81
C ARG A 92 -7.67 -19.43 -2.59
N LEU A 93 -6.53 -18.77 -2.80
CA LEU A 93 -5.70 -18.29 -1.70
C LEU A 93 -6.47 -17.32 -0.79
N SER A 94 -7.26 -16.42 -1.36
CA SER A 94 -8.02 -15.41 -0.60
C SER A 94 -9.08 -16.00 0.33
N GLU A 95 -9.50 -17.24 0.12
CA GLU A 95 -10.47 -17.93 0.96
C GLU A 95 -9.86 -18.38 2.29
N VAL A 96 -8.59 -18.81 2.28
CA VAL A 96 -7.91 -19.33 3.48
C VAL A 96 -7.14 -18.26 4.25
N LEU A 97 -6.78 -17.14 3.60
CA LEU A 97 -6.03 -16.06 4.24
C LEU A 97 -6.62 -15.52 5.55
N PRO A 98 -7.96 -15.33 5.69
CA PRO A 98 -8.53 -14.84 6.94
C PRO A 98 -8.22 -15.71 8.17
N ASP A 99 -8.08 -17.03 7.97
CA ASP A 99 -7.90 -18.00 9.05
C ASP A 99 -6.43 -18.18 9.45
N ILE A 100 -5.51 -17.99 8.49
CA ILE A 100 -4.08 -18.23 8.70
C ILE A 100 -3.26 -16.97 8.99
N VAL A 101 -3.79 -15.78 8.70
CA VAL A 101 -3.08 -14.50 8.90
C VAL A 101 -3.62 -13.74 10.09
N ASP A 102 -2.74 -13.25 10.97
CA ASP A 102 -3.16 -12.46 12.13
C ASP A 102 -3.92 -11.17 11.75
N SER A 103 -4.91 -10.82 12.56
CA SER A 103 -5.71 -9.59 12.52
C SER A 103 -4.93 -8.27 12.34
N ASN A 104 -3.66 -8.21 12.72
CA ASN A 104 -2.80 -7.03 12.61
C ASN A 104 -2.43 -6.64 11.15
N GLN A 105 -2.68 -7.53 10.19
CA GLN A 105 -2.56 -7.26 8.77
C GLN A 105 -3.86 -6.60 8.26
N GLY A 106 -3.80 -5.31 7.91
CA GLY A 106 -4.98 -4.53 7.49
C GLY A 106 -5.23 -4.48 5.99
N ALA A 107 -4.30 -4.96 5.15
CA ALA A 107 -4.40 -4.90 3.69
C ALA A 107 -4.65 -6.26 3.05
N PHE A 108 -5.40 -6.26 1.94
CA PHE A 108 -5.61 -7.39 1.01
C PHE A 108 -6.29 -8.64 1.59
N ILE A 109 -6.85 -8.56 2.79
CA ILE A 109 -7.68 -9.62 3.38
C ILE A 109 -9.13 -9.13 3.44
N LYS A 110 -10.06 -10.00 3.06
CA LYS A 110 -11.50 -9.68 3.03
C LYS A 110 -11.96 -9.19 4.41
N HIS A 111 -12.87 -8.22 4.42
CA HIS A 111 -13.47 -7.63 5.62
C HIS A 111 -12.52 -6.86 6.56
N ARG A 112 -11.26 -6.62 6.16
CA ARG A 112 -10.33 -5.78 6.95
C ARG A 112 -10.34 -4.34 6.44
N SER A 113 -10.41 -3.39 7.36
CA SER A 113 -10.51 -1.96 7.07
C SER A 113 -9.16 -1.28 7.24
N TRP A 114 -8.71 -0.59 6.18
CA TRP A 114 -7.53 0.26 6.23
C TRP A 114 -7.67 1.39 7.28
N ALA A 115 -8.89 1.88 7.50
CA ALA A 115 -9.16 2.94 8.46
C ALA A 115 -8.88 2.49 9.90
N HIS A 116 -9.15 1.21 10.23
CA HIS A 116 -8.84 0.66 11.56
C HIS A 116 -7.33 0.71 11.85
N ASN A 117 -6.47 0.39 10.88
CA ASN A 117 -5.02 0.50 11.07
C ASN A 117 -4.59 1.93 11.41
N ILE A 118 -5.20 2.93 10.76
CA ILE A 118 -4.91 4.33 11.04
C ILE A 118 -5.42 4.73 12.43
N MET A 119 -6.63 4.31 12.80
CA MET A 119 -7.19 4.60 14.12
C MET A 119 -6.36 3.98 15.25
N ILE A 120 -5.98 2.70 15.12
CA ILE A 120 -5.12 2.03 16.10
C ILE A 120 -3.80 2.79 16.21
N PHE A 121 -3.14 3.11 15.09
CA PHE A 121 -1.87 3.82 15.15
C PHE A 121 -2.01 5.23 15.75
N GLN A 122 -3.06 5.97 15.40
CA GLN A 122 -3.38 7.26 16.03
C GLN A 122 -3.56 7.13 17.56
N ASP A 123 -4.21 6.07 18.02
CA ASP A 123 -4.41 5.79 19.44
C ASP A 123 -3.12 5.41 20.16
N LEU A 124 -2.24 4.64 19.50
CA LEU A 124 -0.93 4.31 20.03
C LEU A 124 -0.08 5.56 20.26
N LEU A 125 -0.14 6.53 19.35
CA LEU A 125 0.61 7.78 19.45
C LEU A 125 0.12 8.71 20.57
N LYS A 126 -1.11 8.55 21.06
CA LYS A 126 -1.71 9.46 22.04
C LYS A 126 -0.78 9.62 23.26
N GLY A 127 -0.42 10.87 23.53
CA GLY A 127 0.38 11.23 24.69
C GLY A 127 1.86 10.92 24.61
N TYR A 128 2.43 10.57 23.44
CA TYR A 128 3.88 10.39 23.25
C TYR A 128 4.71 11.61 23.66
N THR A 129 4.16 12.83 23.54
CA THR A 129 4.83 14.08 23.94
C THR A 129 4.64 14.46 25.41
N ARG A 130 3.89 13.68 26.19
CA ARG A 130 3.66 13.97 27.62
C ARG A 130 4.87 13.60 28.46
N LYS A 131 5.16 14.42 29.47
CA LYS A 131 6.15 14.10 30.51
C LYS A 131 5.62 13.00 31.44
N ASN A 132 6.53 12.27 32.09
CA ASN A 132 6.22 11.27 33.13
C ASN A 132 5.29 10.13 32.67
N ILE A 133 5.48 9.64 31.45
CA ILE A 133 4.77 8.48 30.92
C ILE A 133 5.66 7.24 30.89
N SER A 134 5.05 6.05 30.83
CA SER A 134 5.81 4.81 30.67
C SER A 134 6.60 4.78 29.36
N ALA A 135 7.87 4.38 29.44
CA ALA A 135 8.77 4.20 28.31
C ALA A 135 8.16 3.30 27.21
N ARG A 136 8.06 3.84 25.99
CA ARG A 136 7.44 3.18 24.84
C ARG A 136 8.08 3.65 23.54
N CYS A 137 8.04 2.79 22.54
CA CYS A 137 8.67 3.01 21.25
C CYS A 137 7.73 2.55 20.12
N ILE A 138 7.69 3.31 19.03
CA ILE A 138 7.14 2.89 17.74
C ILE A 138 8.22 3.06 16.67
N MET A 139 8.44 2.04 15.86
CA MET A 139 9.29 2.05 14.68
C MET A 139 8.40 1.98 13.46
N LYS A 140 8.43 3.02 12.63
CA LYS A 140 7.82 2.98 11.30
C LYS A 140 8.91 2.57 10.32
N ILE A 141 8.76 1.40 9.72
CA ILE A 141 9.74 0.79 8.82
C ILE A 141 9.21 0.90 7.39
N ASP A 142 10.03 1.47 6.50
CA ASP A 142 9.81 1.49 5.05
C ASP A 142 10.63 0.35 4.44
N LEU A 143 9.99 -0.63 3.81
CA LEU A 143 10.69 -1.76 3.19
C LEU A 143 11.25 -1.36 1.81
N SER A 144 12.55 -1.57 1.61
CA SER A 144 13.25 -1.23 0.36
C SER A 144 12.82 -2.14 -0.77
N LYS A 145 12.10 -1.58 -1.76
CA LYS A 145 11.64 -2.31 -2.97
C LYS A 145 10.95 -3.63 -2.61
N ALA A 146 10.02 -3.58 -1.65
CA ALA A 146 9.49 -4.77 -0.98
C ALA A 146 9.09 -5.91 -1.94
N TYR A 147 8.34 -5.61 -3.00
CA TYR A 147 7.94 -6.64 -3.97
C TYR A 147 9.13 -7.20 -4.75
N ASP A 148 10.08 -6.36 -5.17
CA ASP A 148 11.17 -6.76 -6.07
C ASP A 148 12.27 -7.57 -5.36
N MET A 149 12.27 -7.60 -4.01
CA MET A 149 13.34 -8.20 -3.20
C MET A 149 13.03 -9.60 -2.67
N VAL A 150 11.77 -10.01 -2.66
CA VAL A 150 11.30 -11.29 -2.10
C VAL A 150 12.03 -12.48 -2.73
N ASP A 151 12.64 -13.32 -1.89
CA ASP A 151 13.23 -14.59 -2.33
C ASP A 151 12.14 -15.62 -2.67
N TRP A 152 12.29 -16.28 -3.83
CA TRP A 152 11.34 -17.30 -4.29
C TRP A 152 11.48 -18.63 -3.54
N GLU A 153 12.69 -19.01 -3.13
CA GLU A 153 12.88 -20.25 -2.36
C GLU A 153 12.21 -20.11 -0.99
N PHE A 154 12.34 -18.93 -0.36
CA PHE A 154 11.61 -18.62 0.87
C PHE A 154 10.09 -18.72 0.69
N VAL A 155 9.53 -18.24 -0.43
CA VAL A 155 8.08 -18.35 -0.69
C VAL A 155 7.66 -19.81 -0.78
N GLU A 156 8.46 -20.64 -1.43
CA GLU A 156 8.20 -22.08 -1.54
C GLU A 156 8.20 -22.75 -0.15
N ASP A 157 9.24 -22.49 0.64
CA ASP A 157 9.37 -23.02 2.00
C ASP A 157 8.26 -22.55 2.92
N LEU A 158 7.90 -21.27 2.85
CA LEU A 158 6.79 -20.71 3.63
C LEU A 158 5.48 -21.42 3.32
N LEU A 159 5.16 -21.65 2.05
CA LEU A 159 3.94 -22.36 1.65
C LEU A 159 3.96 -23.82 2.11
N ARG A 160 5.12 -24.49 2.07
CA ARG A 160 5.29 -25.86 2.60
C ARG A 160 5.04 -25.91 4.11
N VAL A 161 5.64 -24.99 4.87
CA VAL A 161 5.46 -24.90 6.34
C VAL A 161 4.02 -24.58 6.72
N LEU A 162 3.34 -23.75 5.92
CA LEU A 162 1.91 -23.47 6.07
C LEU A 162 1.01 -24.63 5.57
N CYS A 163 1.61 -25.76 5.19
CA CYS A 163 0.91 -26.99 4.79
C CYS A 163 0.01 -26.82 3.55
N PHE A 164 0.36 -25.92 2.63
CA PHE A 164 -0.32 -25.86 1.34
C PHE A 164 -0.07 -27.15 0.54
N PRO A 165 -1.06 -27.66 -0.22
CA PRO A 165 -0.87 -28.85 -1.03
C PRO A 165 0.26 -28.67 -2.05
N SER A 166 1.08 -29.70 -2.23
CA SER A 166 2.28 -29.65 -3.10
C SER A 166 1.98 -29.24 -4.54
N TRP A 167 0.84 -29.68 -5.10
CA TRP A 167 0.38 -29.27 -6.44
C TRP A 167 0.08 -27.77 -6.52
N PHE A 168 -0.52 -27.19 -5.47
CA PHE A 168 -0.83 -25.76 -5.41
C PHE A 168 0.44 -24.93 -5.31
N ILE A 169 1.40 -25.38 -4.50
CA ILE A 169 2.74 -24.78 -4.41
C ILE A 169 3.40 -24.84 -5.79
N SER A 170 3.37 -25.99 -6.46
CA SER A 170 3.93 -26.13 -7.81
C SER A 170 3.33 -25.14 -8.80
N TRP A 171 2.01 -24.89 -8.78
CA TRP A 171 1.40 -23.87 -9.64
C TRP A 171 1.94 -22.47 -9.38
N ILE A 172 2.05 -22.07 -8.11
CA ILE A 172 2.60 -20.77 -7.73
C ILE A 172 4.07 -20.67 -8.18
N MET A 173 4.87 -21.70 -7.93
CA MET A 173 6.29 -21.69 -8.25
C MET A 173 6.55 -21.71 -9.76
N THR A 174 5.75 -22.42 -10.56
CA THR A 174 5.78 -22.34 -12.03
C THR A 174 5.52 -20.91 -12.51
N CYS A 175 4.52 -20.24 -11.94
CA CYS A 175 4.21 -18.85 -12.27
C CYS A 175 5.37 -17.89 -11.93
N LEU A 176 6.00 -18.03 -10.76
CA LEU A 176 7.09 -17.17 -10.30
C LEU A 176 8.41 -17.45 -11.03
N LYS A 177 8.93 -18.69 -10.95
CA LYS A 177 10.26 -19.07 -11.46
C LYS A 177 10.36 -19.02 -13.00
N GLY A 178 9.22 -19.10 -13.69
CA GLY A 178 9.15 -19.07 -15.17
C GLY A 178 9.15 -17.68 -15.80
N THR A 179 9.13 -16.59 -15.03
CA THR A 179 8.94 -15.24 -15.58
C THR A 179 10.15 -14.72 -16.37
N ASN A 180 9.91 -14.22 -17.57
CA ASN A 180 10.86 -13.44 -18.37
C ASN A 180 10.39 -11.99 -18.49
N TYR A 181 11.27 -11.03 -18.26
CA TYR A 181 10.93 -9.61 -18.21
C TYR A 181 11.44 -8.85 -19.42
N HIS A 182 10.58 -8.00 -19.99
CA HIS A 182 10.87 -7.17 -21.15
C HIS A 182 10.68 -5.69 -20.76
N PRO A 183 11.75 -4.95 -20.44
CA PRO A 183 11.62 -3.56 -20.04
C PRO A 183 11.18 -2.70 -21.24
N ARG A 184 10.15 -1.89 -21.04
CA ARG A 184 9.62 -0.95 -22.03
C ARG A 184 10.02 0.48 -21.69
N LEU A 185 10.87 1.07 -22.52
CA LEU A 185 11.35 2.45 -22.40
C LEU A 185 10.97 3.23 -23.66
N ASN A 186 10.38 4.43 -23.49
CA ASN A 186 9.93 5.27 -24.61
C ASN A 186 9.11 4.49 -25.63
N GLU A 187 8.16 3.70 -25.12
CA GLU A 187 7.25 2.86 -25.88
C GLU A 187 7.86 1.66 -26.62
N ARG A 188 9.18 1.46 -26.56
CA ARG A 188 9.89 0.34 -27.20
C ARG A 188 10.41 -0.67 -26.18
N ILE A 189 10.44 -1.95 -26.55
CA ILE A 189 11.03 -3.03 -25.74
C ILE A 189 12.56 -2.96 -25.88
N GLN A 190 13.27 -3.00 -24.76
CA GLN A 190 14.73 -2.90 -24.69
C GLN A 190 15.32 -4.22 -24.18
N GLY A 191 15.22 -5.28 -25.00
CA GLY A 191 15.73 -6.61 -24.68
C GLY A 191 14.86 -7.41 -23.70
N SER A 192 15.44 -8.47 -23.13
CA SER A 192 14.78 -9.32 -22.13
C SER A 192 15.76 -9.81 -21.06
N PHE A 193 15.25 -10.15 -19.88
CA PHE A 193 16.02 -10.77 -18.82
C PHE A 193 15.15 -11.71 -17.96
N LYS A 194 15.73 -12.82 -17.54
CA LYS A 194 15.03 -13.79 -16.68
C LYS A 194 14.90 -13.27 -15.25
N GLY A 195 13.72 -13.43 -14.66
CA GLY A 195 13.51 -13.16 -13.25
C GLY A 195 14.32 -14.12 -12.37
N LYS A 196 14.82 -13.63 -11.24
CA LYS A 196 15.51 -14.44 -10.22
C LYS A 196 14.83 -14.40 -8.86
N LYS A 197 14.13 -13.31 -8.57
CA LYS A 197 13.44 -13.05 -7.31
C LYS A 197 12.37 -11.97 -7.52
N GLY A 198 11.54 -11.77 -6.51
CA GLY A 198 10.54 -10.71 -6.44
C GLY A 198 9.14 -11.13 -6.93
N LEU A 199 8.14 -10.39 -6.46
CA LEU A 199 6.73 -10.55 -6.80
C LEU A 199 6.32 -9.47 -7.81
N ARG A 200 5.56 -9.85 -8.84
CA ARG A 200 5.15 -8.93 -9.91
C ARG A 200 4.15 -7.88 -9.41
N GLN A 201 4.48 -6.60 -9.57
CA GLN A 201 3.53 -5.51 -9.30
C GLN A 201 2.47 -5.41 -10.40
N GLY A 202 1.22 -5.75 -10.07
CA GLY A 202 0.10 -5.81 -11.02
C GLY A 202 -0.39 -7.24 -11.31
N ASP A 203 0.26 -8.24 -10.71
CA ASP A 203 -0.15 -9.63 -10.73
C ASP A 203 -1.14 -9.92 -9.57
N PRO A 204 -2.34 -10.51 -9.83
CA PRO A 204 -3.35 -10.74 -8.81
C PRO A 204 -2.91 -11.52 -7.57
N MET A 205 -1.99 -12.49 -7.71
CA MET A 205 -1.54 -13.33 -6.59
C MET A 205 -0.47 -12.64 -5.73
N SER A 206 0.32 -11.72 -6.30
CA SER A 206 1.47 -11.10 -5.61
C SER A 206 1.11 -10.43 -4.27
N PRO A 207 0.04 -9.64 -4.15
CA PRO A 207 -0.33 -9.03 -2.88
C PRO A 207 -0.67 -10.05 -1.78
N LEU A 208 -1.25 -11.19 -2.15
CA LEU A 208 -1.65 -12.24 -1.22
C LEU A 208 -0.45 -13.05 -0.73
N LEU A 209 0.51 -13.32 -1.62
CA LEU A 209 1.80 -13.90 -1.21
C LEU A 209 2.56 -12.95 -0.29
N PHE A 210 2.55 -11.65 -0.61
CA PHE A 210 3.20 -10.65 0.25
C PHE A 210 2.55 -10.58 1.65
N VAL A 211 1.23 -10.74 1.75
CA VAL A 211 0.52 -10.87 3.03
C VAL A 211 1.06 -12.04 3.87
N LEU A 212 1.26 -13.22 3.28
CA LEU A 212 1.82 -14.38 3.99
C LEU A 212 3.24 -14.12 4.48
N ILE A 213 4.07 -13.47 3.65
CA ILE A 213 5.43 -13.08 4.02
C ILE A 213 5.39 -12.13 5.23
N MET A 214 4.51 -11.13 5.24
CA MET A 214 4.36 -10.22 6.38
C MET A 214 3.78 -10.91 7.64
N ASP A 215 2.97 -11.95 7.48
CA ASP A 215 2.51 -12.78 8.60
C ASP A 215 3.66 -13.55 9.24
N TYR A 216 4.66 -14.00 8.46
CA TYR A 216 5.88 -14.61 9.00
C TYR A 216 6.62 -13.65 9.95
N LEU A 217 6.77 -12.37 9.59
CA LEU A 217 7.31 -11.36 10.52
C LEU A 217 6.50 -11.28 11.81
N THR A 218 5.17 -11.26 11.70
CA THR A 218 4.27 -11.22 12.88
C THR A 218 4.49 -12.43 13.79
N ARG A 219 4.69 -13.62 13.22
CA ARG A 219 4.99 -14.84 13.97
C ARG A 219 6.34 -14.78 14.68
N LEU A 220 7.38 -14.26 14.00
CA LEU A 220 8.70 -14.05 14.61
C LEU A 220 8.63 -13.05 15.78
N LEU A 221 7.96 -11.92 15.59
CA LEU A 221 7.76 -10.94 16.67
C LEU A 221 6.98 -11.55 17.85
N ARG A 222 5.96 -12.37 17.57
CA ARG A 222 5.21 -13.09 18.61
C ARG A 222 6.08 -14.07 19.39
N GLN A 223 6.99 -14.77 18.72
CA GLN A 223 7.96 -15.63 19.40
C GLN A 223 8.87 -14.80 20.30
N SER A 224 9.49 -13.74 19.79
CA SER A 224 10.32 -12.82 20.59
C SER A 224 9.58 -12.20 21.77
N SER A 225 8.26 -12.01 21.66
CA SER A 225 7.44 -11.47 22.75
C SER A 225 7.29 -12.39 23.96
N LYS A 226 7.59 -13.68 23.80
CA LYS A 226 7.56 -14.68 24.87
C LYS A 226 8.87 -14.73 25.66
N GLU A 227 9.94 -14.17 25.10
CA GLU A 227 11.26 -14.16 25.75
C GLU A 227 11.30 -13.28 26.99
N LYS A 228 12.11 -13.69 27.97
CA LYS A 228 12.28 -12.93 29.21
C LYS A 228 12.86 -11.56 28.91
N GLY A 229 12.22 -10.52 29.42
CA GLY A 229 12.66 -9.14 29.26
C GLY A 229 12.01 -8.37 28.11
N PHE A 230 11.21 -9.03 27.26
CA PHE A 230 10.33 -8.32 26.33
C PHE A 230 9.21 -7.59 27.07
N GLY A 231 9.00 -6.33 26.72
CA GLY A 231 7.89 -5.53 27.18
C GLY A 231 7.05 -5.05 26.01
N PHE A 232 5.73 -5.21 26.12
CA PHE A 232 4.79 -4.65 25.15
C PHE A 232 4.69 -3.13 25.26
N HIS A 233 4.28 -2.49 24.16
CA HIS A 233 3.74 -1.15 24.21
C HIS A 233 2.57 -1.12 25.22
N ARG A 234 2.46 -0.06 26.04
CA ARG A 234 1.52 0.00 27.18
C ARG A 234 0.08 -0.36 26.79
N LEU A 235 -0.41 0.20 25.69
CA LEU A 235 -1.78 -0.02 25.22
C LEU A 235 -2.00 -1.39 24.55
N CYS A 236 -0.92 -2.11 24.25
CA CYS A 236 -0.95 -3.35 23.50
C CYS A 236 -0.70 -4.59 24.35
N LYS A 237 -0.40 -4.43 25.64
CA LYS A 237 -0.08 -5.54 26.54
C LYS A 237 -1.18 -6.60 26.59
N ASN A 238 -2.44 -6.16 26.73
CA ASN A 238 -3.58 -7.08 26.85
C ASN A 238 -3.91 -7.77 25.52
N LEU A 239 -3.77 -7.03 24.40
CA LEU A 239 -4.00 -7.56 23.06
C LEU A 239 -2.80 -8.35 22.51
N ARG A 240 -1.66 -8.29 23.19
CA ARG A 240 -0.35 -8.79 22.73
C ARG A 240 0.01 -8.33 21.31
N LEU A 241 -0.46 -7.14 20.94
CA LEU A 241 -0.21 -6.54 19.64
C LEU A 241 1.21 -5.94 19.63
N MET A 242 1.97 -6.16 18.55
CA MET A 242 3.37 -5.71 18.43
C MET A 242 3.66 -4.96 17.14
N ASN A 243 2.81 -5.15 16.13
CA ASN A 243 2.98 -4.52 14.83
C ASN A 243 1.63 -4.30 14.17
N LEU A 244 1.62 -3.38 13.21
CA LEU A 244 0.55 -3.19 12.23
C LEU A 244 1.20 -3.28 10.86
N CYS A 245 0.57 -4.03 9.97
CA CYS A 245 1.03 -4.18 8.59
C CYS A 245 -0.07 -3.71 7.63
N PHE A 246 0.31 -2.92 6.64
CA PHE A 246 -0.56 -2.56 5.51
C PHE A 246 0.25 -2.61 4.23
N ALA A 247 0.21 -3.76 3.55
CA ALA A 247 1.13 -4.03 2.45
C ALA A 247 2.58 -3.83 2.93
N ASP A 248 3.34 -2.95 2.28
CA ASP A 248 4.73 -2.57 2.59
C ASP A 248 4.88 -1.54 3.72
N ASP A 249 3.79 -0.88 4.16
CA ASP A 249 3.81 0.01 5.32
C ASP A 249 3.81 -0.83 6.62
N LEU A 250 4.95 -0.87 7.31
CA LEU A 250 5.17 -1.62 8.54
C LEU A 250 5.34 -0.68 9.74
N VAL A 251 4.61 -0.94 10.82
CA VAL A 251 4.77 -0.27 12.10
C VAL A 251 4.99 -1.31 13.17
N ILE A 252 6.10 -1.25 13.89
CA ILE A 252 6.41 -2.14 15.02
C ILE A 252 6.44 -1.31 16.31
N PHE A 253 5.98 -1.86 17.42
CA PHE A 253 5.95 -1.17 18.71
C PHE A 253 6.16 -2.11 19.89
N CYS A 254 6.92 -1.60 20.86
CA CYS A 254 7.24 -2.30 22.09
C CYS A 254 7.52 -1.30 23.22
N LYS A 255 7.89 -1.81 24.39
CA LYS A 255 8.37 -1.01 25.52
C LYS A 255 9.71 -0.35 25.14
N GLY A 256 9.88 0.91 25.51
CA GLY A 256 11.09 1.70 25.21
C GLY A 256 12.27 1.34 26.12
N ASN A 257 12.70 0.08 26.14
CA ASN A 257 13.87 -0.39 26.85
C ASN A 257 14.79 -1.19 25.91
N LEU A 258 16.05 -1.38 26.31
CA LEU A 258 17.05 -2.03 25.45
C LEU A 258 16.71 -3.48 25.14
N ASN A 259 16.19 -4.24 26.10
CA ASN A 259 15.89 -5.67 25.91
C ASN A 259 14.76 -5.88 24.89
N SER A 260 13.66 -5.13 24.98
CA SER A 260 12.56 -5.27 24.01
C SER A 260 12.99 -4.85 22.61
N ILE A 261 13.82 -3.80 22.51
CA ILE A 261 14.35 -3.34 21.22
C ILE A 261 15.27 -4.40 20.60
N ARG A 262 16.20 -4.98 21.35
CA ARG A 262 17.08 -6.04 20.85
C ARG A 262 16.30 -7.23 20.34
N LEU A 263 15.38 -7.77 21.15
CA LEU A 263 14.53 -8.90 20.76
C LEU A 263 13.65 -8.60 19.52
N THR A 264 13.23 -7.34 19.36
CA THR A 264 12.48 -6.89 18.18
C THR A 264 13.38 -6.78 16.96
N GLN A 265 14.58 -6.23 17.12
CA GLN A 265 15.59 -6.08 16.08
C GLN A 265 16.06 -7.45 15.59
N ASP A 266 16.35 -8.39 16.50
CA ASP A 266 16.78 -9.75 16.17
C ASP A 266 15.71 -10.49 15.34
N ALA A 267 14.44 -10.35 15.71
CA ALA A 267 13.32 -10.91 14.93
C ALA A 267 13.21 -10.27 13.54
N PHE A 268 13.41 -8.95 13.44
CA PHE A 268 13.35 -8.24 12.17
C PHE A 268 14.54 -8.56 11.27
N GLU A 269 15.75 -8.68 11.83
CA GLU A 269 16.95 -9.08 11.09
C GLU A 269 16.83 -10.52 10.58
N ARG A 270 16.32 -11.44 11.41
CA ARG A 270 15.99 -12.80 10.97
C ARG A 270 14.99 -12.79 9.82
N PHE A 271 13.90 -12.02 9.94
CA PHE A 271 12.93 -11.85 8.86
C PHE A 271 13.59 -11.34 7.57
N CYS A 272 14.46 -10.33 7.66
CA CYS A 272 15.18 -9.81 6.49
C CYS A 272 16.09 -10.85 5.84
N ASN A 273 16.84 -11.61 6.65
CA ASN A 273 17.74 -12.65 6.16
C ASN A 273 16.99 -13.80 5.48
N ASP A 274 15.87 -14.23 6.04
CA ASP A 274 15.09 -15.35 5.52
C ASP A 274 14.33 -14.97 4.23
N THR A 275 13.78 -13.74 4.16
CA THR A 275 12.88 -13.31 3.06
C THR A 275 13.57 -12.58 1.91
N GLY A 276 14.80 -12.11 2.13
CA GLY A 276 15.50 -11.20 1.23
C GLY A 276 15.03 -9.74 1.29
N LEU A 277 14.05 -9.41 2.16
CA LEU A 277 13.58 -8.04 2.39
C LEU A 277 14.58 -7.25 3.24
N SER A 278 14.59 -5.93 3.09
CA SER A 278 15.44 -5.05 3.90
C SER A 278 14.75 -3.72 4.20
N ALA A 279 15.02 -3.13 5.36
CA ALA A 279 14.55 -1.78 5.68
C ALA A 279 15.28 -0.71 4.83
N ASN A 280 14.58 0.37 4.51
CA ASN A 280 15.16 1.61 4.04
C ASN A 280 15.43 2.50 5.26
N THR A 281 16.67 2.51 5.75
CA THR A 281 17.02 3.24 6.98
C THR A 281 16.77 4.74 6.87
N LEU A 282 16.91 5.34 5.68
CA LEU A 282 16.67 6.77 5.43
C LEU A 282 15.19 7.16 5.44
N LYS A 283 14.28 6.20 5.23
CA LYS A 283 12.83 6.42 5.25
C LYS A 283 12.16 5.87 6.49
N SER A 284 12.86 5.01 7.22
CA SER A 284 12.41 4.40 8.47
C SER A 284 12.74 5.32 9.63
N HIS A 285 11.82 5.43 10.58
CA HIS A 285 11.94 6.34 11.71
C HIS A 285 11.46 5.68 12.99
N ILE A 286 12.11 6.01 14.10
CA ILE A 286 11.70 5.60 15.45
C ILE A 286 11.09 6.77 16.21
N TYR A 287 10.09 6.51 17.04
CA TYR A 287 9.37 7.50 17.83
C TYR A 287 9.35 7.06 19.29
N PHE A 288 9.77 7.93 20.19
CA PHE A 288 9.87 7.64 21.62
C PHE A 288 8.80 8.36 22.43
N GLY A 289 8.35 7.72 23.51
CA GLY A 289 7.56 8.34 24.56
C GLY A 289 8.04 7.89 25.94
N GLY A 290 8.36 8.84 26.83
CA GLY A 290 8.80 8.53 28.20
C GLY A 290 10.12 7.75 28.31
N VAL A 291 10.98 7.81 27.29
CA VAL A 291 12.32 7.20 27.27
C VAL A 291 13.36 8.27 27.58
N ARG A 292 14.28 8.00 28.52
CA ARG A 292 15.39 8.90 28.87
C ARG A 292 16.38 9.01 27.70
N ASP A 293 16.99 10.18 27.51
CA ASP A 293 17.87 10.44 26.35
C ASP A 293 19.07 9.48 26.29
N GLU A 294 19.67 9.13 27.43
CA GLU A 294 20.71 8.09 27.53
C GLU A 294 20.29 6.75 26.92
N ILE A 295 19.02 6.36 27.14
CA ILE A 295 18.46 5.11 26.61
C ILE A 295 18.12 5.29 25.12
N LYS A 296 17.63 6.47 24.71
CA LYS A 296 17.37 6.76 23.30
C LYS A 296 18.63 6.60 22.46
N SER A 297 19.74 7.22 22.85
CA SER A 297 21.01 7.12 22.12
C SER A 297 21.47 5.66 21.97
N LYS A 298 21.33 4.86 23.03
CA LYS A 298 21.64 3.41 22.98
C LYS A 298 20.69 2.64 22.05
N ILE A 299 19.40 2.97 22.05
CA ILE A 299 18.42 2.36 21.14
C ILE A 299 18.74 2.71 19.69
N LEU A 300 18.99 3.99 19.38
CA LEU A 300 19.32 4.48 18.04
C LEU A 300 20.55 3.77 17.46
N ASN A 301 21.56 3.50 18.29
CA ASN A 301 22.74 2.73 17.89
C ASN A 301 22.43 1.26 17.55
N ILE A 302 21.40 0.66 18.17
CA ILE A 302 20.98 -0.71 17.89
C ILE A 302 20.18 -0.75 16.57
N VAL A 303 19.16 0.10 16.43
CA VAL A 303 18.22 0.04 15.30
C VAL A 303 18.73 0.71 14.03
N LYS A 304 19.72 1.61 14.13
CA LYS A 304 20.34 2.34 13.01
C LYS A 304 19.33 3.11 12.14
N ILE A 305 18.30 3.67 12.78
CA ILE A 305 17.28 4.53 12.17
C ILE A 305 17.14 5.83 12.98
N GLU A 306 16.76 6.91 12.33
CA GLU A 306 16.67 8.24 12.97
C GLU A 306 15.39 8.42 13.80
N GLU A 307 15.46 9.27 14.82
CA GLU A 307 14.28 9.68 15.59
C GLU A 307 13.39 10.58 14.71
N GLY A 308 12.13 10.19 14.52
CA GLY A 308 11.16 10.92 13.72
C GLY A 308 10.46 12.04 14.49
N GLY A 309 10.07 13.09 13.77
CA GLY A 309 9.25 14.18 14.28
C GLY A 309 7.74 14.01 14.03
N PHE A 310 6.93 14.78 14.76
CA PHE A 310 5.48 14.88 14.53
C PHE A 310 5.12 16.19 13.79
N PRO A 311 4.09 16.19 12.91
CA PRO A 311 3.22 15.07 12.55
C PRO A 311 3.93 14.00 11.71
N LEU A 312 3.62 12.73 11.95
CA LEU A 312 4.12 11.64 11.12
C LEU A 312 3.09 11.26 10.07
N LYS A 313 3.54 10.86 8.88
CA LYS A 313 2.65 10.47 7.78
C LYS A 313 2.52 8.95 7.70
N TYR A 314 1.29 8.44 7.71
CA TYR A 314 0.96 7.02 7.57
C TYR A 314 -0.28 6.84 6.69
N LEU A 315 -0.21 6.00 5.66
CA LEU A 315 -1.32 5.77 4.70
C LEU A 315 -1.96 7.06 4.14
N GLY A 316 -1.13 8.09 3.92
CA GLY A 316 -1.58 9.39 3.40
C GLY A 316 -2.23 10.33 4.41
N VAL A 317 -2.23 9.96 5.69
CA VAL A 317 -2.79 10.70 6.83
C VAL A 317 -1.67 11.20 7.75
N ASN A 318 -1.81 12.41 8.27
CA ASN A 318 -0.91 12.96 9.28
C ASN A 318 -1.40 12.59 10.68
N LEU A 319 -0.58 11.82 11.40
CA LEU A 319 -0.86 11.36 12.76
C LEU A 319 -0.04 12.15 13.78
N ARG A 320 -0.65 12.39 14.94
CA ARG A 320 -0.05 13.20 16.01
C ARG A 320 -0.35 12.62 17.39
N PRO A 321 0.47 12.91 18.42
CA PRO A 321 0.20 12.52 19.79
C PRO A 321 -0.95 13.26 20.46
N THR A 322 -1.41 14.36 19.85
CA THR A 322 -2.51 15.20 20.30
C THR A 322 -3.79 14.91 19.52
N LYS A 323 -4.93 15.46 19.98
CA LYS A 323 -6.15 15.51 19.16
C LYS A 323 -5.86 16.27 17.85
N TRP A 324 -6.53 15.88 16.78
CA TRP A 324 -6.53 16.58 15.50
C TRP A 324 -7.07 18.00 15.68
N LYS A 325 -6.32 18.99 15.19
CA LYS A 325 -6.70 20.40 15.18
C LYS A 325 -7.25 20.80 13.82
N ALA A 326 -7.95 21.94 13.76
CA ALA A 326 -8.41 22.51 12.50
C ALA A 326 -7.25 22.79 11.51
N GLU A 327 -6.07 23.12 12.03
CA GLU A 327 -4.83 23.31 11.24
C GLU A 327 -4.41 22.03 10.50
N ASP A 328 -4.57 20.86 11.14
CA ASP A 328 -4.21 19.57 10.53
C ASP A 328 -5.17 19.20 9.37
N CYS A 329 -6.36 19.81 9.33
CA CYS A 329 -7.36 19.61 8.28
C CYS A 329 -7.07 20.40 6.98
N GLY A 330 -6.05 21.27 6.97
CA GLY A 330 -5.65 22.03 5.77
C GLY A 330 -5.39 21.15 4.55
N ILE A 331 -4.85 19.93 4.77
CA ILE A 331 -4.57 18.94 3.73
C ILE A 331 -5.84 18.53 2.96
N ILE A 332 -6.99 18.50 3.63
CA ILE A 332 -8.27 18.17 3.00
C ILE A 332 -8.62 19.26 2.00
N LEU A 333 -8.54 20.52 2.44
CA LEU A 333 -8.82 21.70 1.62
C LEU A 333 -7.81 21.83 0.47
N ASP A 334 -6.53 21.54 0.69
CA ASP A 334 -5.51 21.58 -0.35
C ASP A 334 -5.76 20.54 -1.45
N LYS A 335 -6.15 19.31 -1.08
CA LYS A 335 -6.52 18.28 -2.05
C LYS A 335 -7.74 18.68 -2.86
N LEU A 336 -8.77 19.23 -2.22
CA LEU A 336 -9.97 19.74 -2.88
C LEU A 336 -9.62 20.89 -3.84
N ASN A 337 -8.89 21.90 -3.36
CA ASN A 337 -8.48 23.07 -4.13
C ASN A 337 -7.61 22.70 -5.33
N LYS A 338 -6.72 21.72 -5.19
CA LYS A 338 -5.91 21.23 -6.33
C LYS A 338 -6.77 20.63 -7.42
N ASN A 339 -7.77 19.82 -7.07
CA ASN A 339 -8.73 19.25 -8.03
C ASN A 339 -9.61 20.33 -8.65
N LEU A 340 -10.14 21.24 -7.83
CA LEU A 340 -10.99 22.35 -8.28
C LEU A 340 -10.26 23.28 -9.25
N LYS A 341 -9.04 23.73 -8.92
CA LYS A 341 -8.21 24.55 -9.82
C LYS A 341 -8.02 23.91 -11.19
N TYR A 342 -7.88 22.58 -11.21
CA TYR A 342 -7.76 21.83 -12.45
C TYR A 342 -9.07 21.77 -13.23
N TRP A 343 -10.21 21.54 -12.57
CA TRP A 343 -11.50 21.39 -13.25
C TRP A 343 -12.15 22.70 -13.67
N VAL A 344 -11.92 23.80 -12.96
CA VAL A 344 -12.41 25.14 -13.36
C VAL A 344 -11.86 25.52 -14.75
N SER A 345 -10.68 25.02 -15.11
CA SER A 345 -10.09 25.25 -16.44
C SER A 345 -10.72 24.41 -17.57
N ARG A 346 -11.62 23.47 -17.24
CA ARG A 346 -12.35 22.65 -18.20
C ARG A 346 -13.77 23.18 -18.32
N ASN A 347 -14.23 23.46 -19.54
CA ASN A 347 -15.60 23.91 -19.82
C ASN A 347 -16.61 22.77 -19.56
N LEU A 348 -16.92 22.49 -18.30
CA LEU A 348 -17.76 21.37 -17.87
C LEU A 348 -19.22 21.78 -17.74
N SER A 349 -20.13 20.92 -18.23
CA SER A 349 -21.57 21.08 -18.02
C SER A 349 -21.93 21.03 -16.52
N PHE A 350 -23.12 21.53 -16.17
CA PHE A 350 -23.62 21.45 -14.79
C PHE A 350 -23.63 19.99 -14.29
N ALA A 351 -24.17 19.07 -15.08
CA ALA A 351 -24.20 17.64 -14.78
C ALA A 351 -22.79 17.06 -14.59
N GLY A 352 -21.83 17.44 -15.45
CA GLY A 352 -20.44 17.00 -15.31
C GLY A 352 -19.79 17.49 -14.01
N ARG A 353 -20.09 18.73 -13.59
CA ARG A 353 -19.60 19.29 -12.32
C ARG A 353 -20.23 18.61 -11.11
N ALA A 354 -21.54 18.37 -11.13
CA ALA A 354 -22.23 17.60 -10.10
C ALA A 354 -21.64 16.18 -9.95
N GLN A 355 -21.38 15.50 -11.08
CA GLN A 355 -20.78 14.17 -11.07
C GLN A 355 -19.37 14.16 -10.45
N LEU A 356 -18.53 15.16 -10.75
CA LEU A 356 -17.19 15.28 -10.15
C LEU A 356 -17.25 15.58 -8.65
N ILE A 357 -18.21 16.40 -8.20
CA ILE A 357 -18.45 16.65 -6.78
C ILE A 357 -18.77 15.33 -6.08
N HIS A 358 -19.77 14.59 -6.58
CA HIS A 358 -20.22 13.33 -5.98
C HIS A 358 -19.14 12.25 -5.99
N SER A 359 -18.49 12.04 -7.13
CA SER A 359 -17.52 10.95 -7.30
C SER A 359 -16.15 11.21 -6.65
N VAL A 360 -15.74 12.48 -6.52
CA VAL A 360 -14.38 12.82 -6.07
C VAL A 360 -14.37 13.67 -4.80
N LEU A 361 -15.04 14.83 -4.78
CA LEU A 361 -14.93 15.75 -3.62
C LEU A 361 -15.61 15.17 -2.38
N LEU A 362 -16.82 14.63 -2.53
CA LEU A 362 -17.51 13.95 -1.43
C LEU A 362 -16.80 12.66 -1.02
N ALA A 363 -16.17 11.95 -1.95
CA ALA A 363 -15.34 10.79 -1.64
C ALA A 363 -14.12 11.17 -0.78
N ILE A 364 -13.44 12.28 -1.09
CA ILE A 364 -12.36 12.83 -0.25
C ILE A 364 -12.89 13.16 1.15
N ARG A 365 -14.03 13.85 1.25
CA ARG A 365 -14.64 14.18 2.56
C ARG A 365 -14.95 12.91 3.35
N ASN A 366 -15.61 11.93 2.74
CA ASN A 366 -16.00 10.67 3.38
C ASN A 366 -14.78 9.86 3.84
N PHE A 367 -13.70 9.83 3.06
CA PHE A 367 -12.43 9.21 3.47
C PHE A 367 -11.92 9.76 4.81
N TRP A 368 -11.93 11.08 5.00
CA TRP A 368 -11.44 11.70 6.23
C TRP A 368 -12.43 11.57 7.39
N MET A 369 -13.74 11.67 7.13
CA MET A 369 -14.78 11.48 8.15
C MET A 369 -14.79 10.06 8.71
N ASN A 370 -14.38 9.07 7.91
CA ASN A 370 -14.22 7.70 8.39
C ASN A 370 -13.08 7.52 9.38
N ILE A 371 -12.16 8.48 9.52
CA ILE A 371 -11.00 8.37 10.43
C ILE A 371 -11.11 9.37 11.58
N PHE A 372 -11.51 10.61 11.31
CA PHE A 372 -11.52 11.71 12.27
C PHE A 372 -12.85 12.45 12.29
N ILE A 373 -13.18 12.97 13.46
CA ILE A 373 -14.25 13.95 13.60
C ILE A 373 -13.76 15.27 12.98
N ILE A 374 -14.34 15.64 11.85
CA ILE A 374 -13.99 16.88 11.14
C ILE A 374 -14.68 18.07 11.83
N PRO A 375 -13.96 19.17 12.15
CA PRO A 375 -14.57 20.36 12.71
C PRO A 375 -15.63 20.96 11.77
N SER A 376 -16.74 21.45 12.33
CA SER A 376 -17.83 22.06 11.56
C SER A 376 -17.38 23.16 10.59
N LYS A 377 -16.39 23.97 11.00
CA LYS A 377 -15.76 25.00 10.16
C LYS A 377 -15.15 24.43 8.87
N ILE A 378 -14.52 23.27 8.94
CA ILE A 378 -13.92 22.62 7.78
C ILE A 378 -15.00 22.02 6.89
N THR A 379 -16.01 21.35 7.45
CA THR A 379 -17.15 20.82 6.68
C THR A 379 -17.88 21.93 5.92
N ALA A 380 -18.14 23.06 6.58
CA ALA A 380 -18.75 24.22 5.94
C ALA A 380 -17.89 24.81 4.80
N ALA A 381 -16.56 24.79 4.95
CA ALA A 381 -15.64 25.22 3.90
C ALA A 381 -15.67 24.26 2.69
N ILE A 382 -15.71 22.95 2.92
CA ILE A 382 -15.84 21.93 1.86
C ILE A 382 -17.15 22.14 1.09
N ASP A 383 -18.28 22.29 1.81
CA ASP A 383 -19.59 22.47 1.18
C ASP A 383 -19.65 23.79 0.41
N LYS A 384 -19.02 24.85 0.92
CA LYS A 384 -18.86 26.12 0.19
C LYS A 384 -18.09 25.90 -1.12
N SER A 385 -16.93 25.25 -1.08
CA SER A 385 -16.15 24.97 -2.29
C SER A 385 -16.92 24.12 -3.31
N CYS A 386 -17.73 23.17 -2.86
CA CYS A 386 -18.58 22.37 -3.74
C CYS A 386 -19.68 23.24 -4.40
N ARG A 387 -20.34 24.11 -3.62
CA ARG A 387 -21.34 25.06 -4.16
C ARG A 387 -20.72 26.04 -5.15
N ASP A 388 -19.59 26.64 -4.81
CA ASP A 388 -18.92 27.62 -5.67
C ASP A 388 -18.52 26.99 -7.02
N PHE A 389 -18.06 25.73 -7.00
CA PHE A 389 -17.75 24.97 -8.21
C PHE A 389 -19.00 24.58 -9.02
N LEU A 390 -20.08 24.16 -8.35
CA LEU A 390 -21.33 23.76 -8.99
C LEU A 390 -22.04 24.94 -9.67
N TRP A 391 -21.93 26.15 -9.13
CA TRP A 391 -22.61 27.32 -9.64
C TRP A 391 -21.71 28.28 -10.47
N VAL A 392 -20.40 27.98 -10.60
CA VAL A 392 -19.40 28.87 -11.24
C VAL A 392 -19.39 30.25 -10.59
N LEU A 393 -19.16 30.33 -9.29
CA LEU A 393 -18.87 31.61 -8.63
C LEU A 393 -17.39 31.97 -8.77
N SER A 394 -16.89 32.02 -10.01
CA SER A 394 -15.62 32.67 -10.34
C SER A 394 -15.96 34.01 -10.98
N GLY A 395 -15.69 35.11 -10.25
CA GLY A 395 -16.13 36.45 -10.58
C GLY A 395 -15.88 36.85 -12.03
N ASN A 396 -16.96 36.99 -12.79
CA ASN A 396 -17.41 38.26 -13.39
C ASN A 396 -18.78 38.09 -14.08
N ARG A 397 -19.74 37.44 -13.42
CA ARG A 397 -21.15 37.50 -13.82
C ARG A 397 -21.99 37.77 -12.58
N SER A 398 -22.78 38.82 -12.71
CA SER A 398 -23.63 39.45 -11.70
C SER A 398 -24.33 38.45 -10.78
N LYS A 399 -24.48 38.87 -9.51
CA LYS A 399 -25.37 38.27 -8.52
C LYS A 399 -26.76 38.10 -9.16
N LEU A 400 -27.10 36.88 -9.56
CA LEU A 400 -28.49 36.53 -9.79
C LEU A 400 -29.11 36.30 -8.40
N HIS A 401 -29.71 37.37 -7.89
CA HIS A 401 -30.74 37.25 -6.85
C HIS A 401 -31.85 36.36 -7.41
N ARG A 402 -32.03 35.18 -6.82
CA ARG A 402 -33.35 34.55 -6.82
C ARG A 402 -34.07 35.06 -5.58
N ALA A 403 -35.00 35.98 -5.81
CA ALA A 403 -36.07 36.25 -4.85
C ALA A 403 -37.01 35.03 -4.84
N SER A 404 -37.45 34.71 -3.61
CA SER A 404 -38.63 33.94 -3.18
C SER A 404 -39.16 32.84 -4.08
#